data_AF-A0A9P7XPY8-F1
#
_entry.id   AF-A0A9P7XPY8-F1
#
_cell.length_a   1.000
_cell.length_b   1.000
_cell.length_c   1.000
_cell.angle_alpha   90.00
_cell.angle_beta   90.00
_cell.angle_gamma   90.00
#
_symmetry.space_group_name_H-M   'P 1'
#
loop_
_entity.id
_entity.type
_entity.pdbx_description
1 polymer ?
#
loop_
_entity_poly.entity_id
_entity_poly.type
_entity_poly.pdbx_seq_one_letter_code
_entity_poly.pdbx_strand_id
1 'polypeptide(L)'
;MAHMSLLYPVARGSPGDKQFDYEAHEFVGYSNKRTLPCNGYNKVGHITKLKAGQIINTRFWGSALKKNYNSDLPQRPRSGGKQINQARHGGGFCQYSLSYDGGKTFHLIAEYKESCPDFYYEWPVKIPDNVPSCNERGKCLFVWSWIAVNVPQFYISCADVEIDGVNNGKWSQKKGIQIVDAPGYPQNVVKPGDDAGNKMGKGPHPDDIARNLKGRWN
;
A
#
# COMPACT_ATOMS: atom_id res chain seq x y z
N MET A 1 2.60 -6.44 -17.35
CA MET A 1 2.39 -6.95 -15.99
C MET A 1 2.75 -5.85 -15.02
N ALA A 2 1.89 -5.57 -14.03
CA ALA A 2 2.12 -4.54 -13.02
C ALA A 2 2.88 -5.14 -11.86
N HIS A 3 3.76 -4.32 -11.29
CA HIS A 3 4.74 -4.79 -10.34
C HIS A 3 4.99 -3.69 -9.33
N MET A 4 4.09 -3.51 -8.36
CA MET A 4 4.29 -2.53 -7.30
C MET A 4 4.04 -3.14 -5.93
N SER A 5 4.91 -2.82 -4.99
CA SER A 5 4.84 -3.22 -3.58
C SER A 5 5.11 -2.01 -2.69
N LEU A 6 4.61 -2.06 -1.45
CA LEU A 6 4.88 -1.02 -0.46
C LEU A 6 6.35 -1.08 0.00
N LEU A 7 7.10 -0.02 -0.27
CA LEU A 7 8.49 0.14 0.16
C LEU A 7 8.61 0.71 1.58
N TYR A 8 7.72 1.65 1.93
CA TYR A 8 7.67 2.22 3.28
C TYR A 8 6.22 2.42 3.74
N PRO A 9 5.86 1.99 4.97
CA PRO A 9 6.60 1.10 5.87
C PRO A 9 7.08 -0.18 5.17
N VAL A 10 8.20 -0.75 5.62
CA VAL A 10 8.83 -1.90 4.92
C VAL A 10 7.89 -3.10 4.97
N ALA A 11 7.31 -3.45 3.82
CA ALA A 11 6.42 -4.60 3.74
C ALA A 11 7.17 -5.92 3.71
N ARG A 12 6.49 -6.98 4.13
CA ARG A 12 6.93 -8.37 3.99
C ARG A 12 7.32 -8.65 2.53
N GLY A 13 8.51 -9.18 2.32
CA GLY A 13 9.05 -9.50 1.00
C GLY A 13 9.59 -8.31 0.21
N SER A 14 9.34 -7.07 0.63
CA SER A 14 9.85 -5.87 -0.05
C SER A 14 11.32 -5.57 0.29
N PRO A 15 12.01 -4.71 -0.49
CA PRO A 15 13.38 -4.28 -0.16
C PRO A 15 13.48 -3.72 1.27
N GLY A 16 14.54 -4.11 1.98
CA GLY A 16 14.72 -3.79 3.41
C GLY A 16 14.21 -4.87 4.35
N ASP A 17 13.39 -5.81 3.87
CA ASP A 17 12.93 -6.95 4.63
C ASP A 17 13.89 -8.15 4.54
N LYS A 18 14.01 -8.93 5.64
CA LYS A 18 14.96 -10.06 5.69
C LYS A 18 14.57 -11.22 4.77
N GLN A 19 13.30 -11.27 4.39
CA GLN A 19 12.69 -12.26 3.50
C GLN A 19 12.41 -11.66 2.11
N PHE A 20 13.24 -10.69 1.68
CA PHE A 20 13.13 -10.07 0.36
C PHE A 20 12.91 -11.10 -0.74
N ASP A 21 11.89 -10.85 -1.54
CA ASP A 21 11.45 -11.68 -2.64
C ASP A 21 11.17 -10.76 -3.83
N TYR A 22 11.82 -11.06 -4.97
CA TYR A 22 11.71 -10.20 -6.14
C TYR A 22 10.28 -10.19 -6.71
N GLU A 23 9.47 -11.20 -6.39
CA GLU A 23 8.05 -11.30 -6.78
C GLU A 23 7.10 -10.66 -5.74
N ALA A 24 7.60 -9.97 -4.70
CA ALA A 24 6.74 -9.33 -3.67
C ALA A 24 5.84 -8.22 -4.22
N HIS A 25 6.12 -7.76 -5.43
CA HIS A 25 5.38 -6.74 -6.15
C HIS A 25 4.28 -7.31 -7.07
N GLU A 26 4.11 -8.63 -7.10
CA GLU A 26 3.11 -9.30 -7.94
C GLU A 26 1.70 -9.23 -7.34
N PHE A 27 0.69 -9.38 -8.20
CA PHE A 27 -0.73 -9.40 -7.82
C PHE A 27 -1.13 -10.71 -7.14
N VAL A 28 -2.23 -10.66 -6.38
CA VAL A 28 -2.84 -11.85 -5.75
C VAL A 28 -3.36 -12.80 -6.83
N GLY A 29 -2.92 -14.05 -6.80
CA GLY A 29 -3.20 -15.08 -7.80
C GLY A 29 -2.01 -15.38 -8.71
N TYR A 30 -0.96 -14.54 -8.71
CA TYR A 30 0.22 -14.79 -9.53
C TYR A 30 0.90 -16.11 -9.15
N SER A 31 1.06 -16.97 -10.17
CA SER A 31 1.66 -18.31 -10.11
C SER A 31 1.11 -19.21 -8.98
N ASN A 32 -0.12 -18.99 -8.51
CA ASN A 32 -0.69 -19.64 -7.31
C ASN A 32 0.12 -19.46 -6.02
N LYS A 33 1.17 -18.63 -6.02
CA LYS A 33 2.01 -18.34 -4.85
C LYS A 33 1.49 -17.16 -4.04
N ARG A 34 0.95 -16.17 -4.74
CA ARG A 34 0.48 -14.90 -4.17
C ARG A 34 -0.95 -15.05 -3.70
N THR A 35 -1.18 -15.01 -2.40
CA THR A 35 -2.48 -15.27 -1.78
C THR A 35 -2.84 -14.21 -0.76
N LEU A 36 -4.10 -14.20 -0.32
CA LEU A 36 -4.53 -13.38 0.80
C LEU A 36 -4.30 -14.10 2.13
N PRO A 37 -4.02 -13.36 3.22
CA PRO A 37 -3.64 -11.94 3.24
C PRO A 37 -2.14 -11.75 2.91
N CYS A 38 -1.72 -10.50 2.75
CA CYS A 38 -0.29 -10.13 2.72
C CYS A 38 0.54 -10.78 1.61
N ASN A 39 -0.05 -10.99 0.44
CA ASN A 39 0.59 -11.60 -0.72
C ASN A 39 1.18 -13.01 -0.47
N GLY A 40 0.65 -13.72 0.53
CA GLY A 40 1.10 -15.04 0.96
C GLY A 40 2.26 -15.05 1.95
N TYR A 41 2.80 -13.89 2.35
CA TYR A 41 3.90 -13.82 3.30
C TYR A 41 3.41 -14.00 4.75
N ASN A 42 3.74 -15.14 5.33
CA ASN A 42 3.32 -15.55 6.68
C ASN A 42 4.37 -15.33 7.77
N LYS A 43 5.62 -15.02 7.41
CA LYS A 43 6.70 -14.72 8.34
C LYS A 43 6.72 -13.22 8.68
N VAL A 44 6.98 -12.93 9.95
CA VAL A 44 7.12 -11.55 10.47
C VAL A 44 8.32 -10.88 9.82
N GLY A 45 8.08 -9.75 9.17
CA GLY A 45 9.11 -8.95 8.51
C GLY A 45 9.72 -7.88 9.42
N HIS A 46 10.27 -6.85 8.81
CA HIS A 46 10.73 -5.64 9.49
C HIS A 46 9.59 -4.97 10.28
N ILE A 47 9.86 -4.62 11.54
CA ILE A 47 8.90 -3.94 12.41
C ILE A 47 9.12 -2.44 12.34
N THR A 48 8.13 -1.71 11.83
CA THR A 48 8.13 -0.23 11.85
C THR A 48 7.37 0.26 13.09
N LYS A 49 8.03 1.09 13.91
CA LYS A 49 7.39 1.71 15.08
C LYS A 49 6.61 2.95 14.65
N LEU A 50 5.33 2.99 15.01
CA LEU A 50 4.40 4.06 14.71
C LEU A 50 3.67 4.51 15.99
N LYS A 51 3.03 5.67 15.94
CA LYS A 51 2.16 6.17 17.01
C LYS A 51 0.84 6.71 16.48
N ALA A 52 -0.18 6.72 17.31
CA ALA A 52 -1.45 7.39 17.01
C ALA A 52 -1.22 8.84 16.57
N GLY A 53 -1.95 9.29 15.55
CA GLY A 53 -1.84 10.62 14.98
C GLY A 53 -0.62 10.86 14.09
N GLN A 54 0.33 9.92 14.02
CA GLN A 54 1.50 10.04 13.14
C GLN A 54 1.08 10.07 11.67
N ILE A 55 1.66 10.99 10.91
CA ILE A 55 1.61 10.97 9.44
C ILE A 55 2.82 10.19 8.94
N ILE A 56 2.56 9.20 8.08
CA ILE A 56 3.61 8.45 7.39
C ILE A 56 3.54 8.72 5.90
N ASN A 57 4.69 8.96 5.29
CA ASN A 57 4.82 9.19 3.86
C ASN A 57 5.11 7.85 3.19
N THR A 58 4.06 7.19 2.70
CA THR A 58 4.22 5.87 2.09
C THR A 58 4.82 5.97 0.69
N ARG A 59 5.59 4.95 0.32
CA ARG A 59 6.36 4.89 -0.92
C ARG A 59 6.34 3.49 -1.50
N PHE A 60 6.65 3.38 -2.79
CA PHE A 60 6.52 2.14 -3.53
C PHE A 60 7.82 1.69 -4.17
N TRP A 61 7.91 0.38 -4.37
CA TRP A 61 8.98 -0.28 -5.10
C TRP A 61 8.39 -1.19 -6.18
N GLY A 62 9.16 -1.46 -7.24
CA GLY A 62 8.85 -2.44 -8.27
C GLY A 62 10.08 -2.80 -9.09
N SER A 63 9.95 -3.76 -9.99
CA SER A 63 11.07 -4.35 -10.76
C SER A 63 11.90 -3.35 -11.57
N ALA A 64 11.34 -2.18 -11.92
CA ALA A 64 12.08 -1.12 -12.61
C ALA A 64 13.08 -0.39 -11.70
N LEU A 65 12.98 -0.54 -10.38
CA LEU A 65 13.92 -0.01 -9.39
C LEU A 65 14.88 -1.12 -8.93
N LYS A 66 16.18 -0.85 -9.00
CA LYS A 66 17.22 -1.82 -8.58
C LYS A 66 17.03 -2.22 -7.11
N LYS A 67 17.51 -3.41 -6.71
CA LYS A 67 17.40 -3.91 -5.32
C LYS A 67 18.01 -2.98 -4.26
N ASN A 68 19.06 -2.26 -4.65
CA ASN A 68 19.76 -1.25 -3.84
C ASN A 68 19.18 0.16 -4.03
N TYR A 69 17.97 0.27 -4.58
CA TYR A 69 17.22 1.51 -4.51
C TYR A 69 16.91 1.76 -3.03
N ASN A 70 17.59 2.75 -2.46
CA ASN A 70 17.42 3.14 -1.08
C ASN A 70 15.98 3.60 -0.82
N SER A 71 15.68 3.78 0.45
CA SER A 71 14.52 4.47 1.00
C SER A 71 14.43 5.94 0.56
N ASP A 72 14.67 6.28 -0.70
CA ASP A 72 14.53 7.61 -1.30
C ASP A 72 13.62 7.49 -2.54
N LEU A 73 13.02 8.59 -2.99
CA LEU A 73 12.22 8.57 -4.23
C LEU A 73 13.14 8.70 -5.45
N PRO A 74 12.78 8.08 -6.60
CA PRO A 74 13.31 8.45 -7.91
C PRO A 74 13.30 9.94 -8.16
N GLN A 75 14.42 10.43 -8.70
CA GLN A 75 14.51 11.79 -9.20
C GLN A 75 13.44 11.98 -10.28
N ARG A 76 12.60 13.00 -10.09
CA ARG A 76 11.54 13.32 -11.05
C ARG A 76 12.16 13.62 -12.43
N PRO A 77 11.58 13.07 -13.52
CA PRO A 77 12.06 13.35 -14.86
C PRO A 77 11.92 14.84 -15.17
N ARG A 78 12.94 15.42 -15.82
CA ARG A 78 12.84 16.76 -16.41
C ARG A 78 11.84 16.74 -17.58
N SER A 79 11.32 17.90 -17.97
CA SER A 79 10.46 18.01 -19.15
C SER A 79 11.14 17.39 -20.38
N GLY A 80 10.45 16.48 -21.07
CA GLY A 80 11.00 15.72 -22.21
C GLY A 80 12.01 14.62 -21.84
N GLY A 81 12.32 14.42 -20.56
CA GLY A 81 13.26 13.41 -20.08
C GLY A 81 12.70 11.98 -20.11
N LYS A 82 13.59 11.00 -20.23
CA LYS A 82 13.24 9.57 -20.13
C LYS A 82 12.65 9.26 -18.75
N GLN A 83 11.49 8.62 -18.73
CA GLN A 83 10.80 8.22 -17.50
C GLN A 83 11.00 6.73 -17.20
N ILE A 84 10.92 6.36 -15.91
CA ILE A 84 10.87 4.97 -15.47
C ILE A 84 9.54 4.38 -15.91
N ASN A 85 9.57 3.21 -16.53
CA ASN A 85 8.36 2.41 -16.75
C ASN A 85 7.99 1.77 -15.41
N GLN A 86 7.05 2.38 -14.69
CA GLN A 86 6.73 1.98 -13.32
C GLN A 86 5.91 0.68 -13.25
N ALA A 87 5.36 0.25 -14.38
CA ALA A 87 4.35 -0.79 -14.42
C ALA A 87 3.17 -0.51 -13.47
N ARG A 88 2.79 0.77 -13.33
CA ARG A 88 1.69 1.24 -12.46
C ARG A 88 0.30 1.14 -13.08
N HIS A 89 0.18 0.61 -14.30
CA HIS A 89 -1.11 0.31 -14.95
C HIS A 89 -2.15 1.44 -14.96
N GLY A 90 -1.73 2.68 -15.20
CA GLY A 90 -2.61 3.86 -15.21
C GLY A 90 -3.01 4.32 -13.81
N GLY A 91 -2.39 3.76 -12.78
CA GLY A 91 -2.76 3.91 -11.38
C GLY A 91 -3.98 3.10 -11.01
N GLY A 92 -4.92 3.77 -10.36
CA GLY A 92 -6.16 3.19 -9.85
C GLY A 92 -6.41 3.56 -8.42
N PHE A 93 -6.91 2.58 -7.67
CA PHE A 93 -7.47 2.82 -6.36
C PHE A 93 -6.63 2.13 -5.29
N CYS A 94 -5.86 2.94 -4.56
CA CYS A 94 -5.14 2.47 -3.39
C CYS A 94 -5.99 2.64 -2.14
N GLN A 95 -5.93 1.64 -1.27
CA GLN A 95 -6.46 1.69 0.07
C GLN A 95 -5.37 1.34 1.08
N TYR A 96 -5.45 1.97 2.24
CA TYR A 96 -4.55 1.72 3.36
C TYR A 96 -5.39 1.35 4.56
N SER A 97 -4.98 0.31 5.28
CA SER A 97 -5.69 -0.17 6.45
C SER A 97 -4.75 -0.62 7.55
N LEU A 98 -5.30 -0.74 8.76
CA LEU A 98 -4.66 -1.43 9.87
C LEU A 98 -5.35 -2.78 10.10
N SER A 99 -4.57 -3.79 10.48
CA SER A 99 -5.09 -5.07 10.94
C SER A 99 -4.37 -5.45 12.22
N TYR A 100 -5.11 -5.79 13.28
CA TYR A 100 -4.53 -6.23 14.56
C TYR A 100 -4.76 -7.74 14.81
N ASP A 101 -5.17 -8.47 13.78
CA ASP A 101 -5.47 -9.91 13.84
C ASP A 101 -4.73 -10.72 12.77
N GLY A 102 -3.65 -10.16 12.22
CA GLY A 102 -2.81 -10.83 11.23
C GLY A 102 -3.40 -10.85 9.82
N GLY A 103 -4.27 -9.89 9.49
CA GLY A 103 -4.86 -9.74 8.16
C GLY A 103 -6.19 -10.49 7.99
N LYS A 104 -6.88 -10.85 9.07
CA LYS A 104 -8.23 -11.44 8.99
C LYS A 104 -9.29 -10.34 8.83
N THR A 105 -9.10 -9.22 9.51
CA THR A 105 -9.90 -8.01 9.35
C THR A 105 -9.02 -6.81 9.03
N PHE A 106 -9.59 -5.84 8.31
CA PHE A 106 -8.92 -4.63 7.87
C PHE A 106 -9.75 -3.41 8.29
N HIS A 107 -9.10 -2.43 8.90
CA HIS A 107 -9.69 -1.15 9.28
C HIS A 107 -9.14 -0.06 8.36
N LEU A 108 -9.96 0.42 7.42
CA LEU A 108 -9.57 1.42 6.43
C LEU A 108 -9.18 2.74 7.11
N ILE A 109 -8.02 3.28 6.74
CA ILE A 109 -7.47 4.55 7.26
C ILE A 109 -6.98 5.51 6.17
N ALA A 110 -6.83 5.06 4.92
CA ALA A 110 -6.67 5.96 3.79
C ALA A 110 -7.14 5.39 2.45
N GLU A 111 -7.50 6.28 1.52
CA GLU A 111 -7.82 5.96 0.13
C GLU A 111 -7.23 7.04 -0.78
N TYR A 112 -6.61 6.61 -1.88
CA TYR A 112 -6.15 7.47 -2.96
C TYR A 112 -6.68 6.96 -4.29
N LYS A 113 -7.27 7.85 -5.08
CA LYS A 113 -7.92 7.52 -6.36
C LYS A 113 -7.05 7.91 -7.54
N GLU A 114 -7.32 7.26 -8.67
CA GLU A 114 -6.76 7.52 -10.01
C GLU A 114 -5.24 7.37 -10.12
N SER A 115 -4.46 8.22 -9.46
CA SER A 115 -3.01 8.28 -9.68
C SER A 115 -2.20 7.32 -8.80
N CYS A 116 -2.79 6.59 -7.86
CA CYS A 116 -2.03 5.68 -6.98
C CYS A 116 -1.94 4.27 -7.55
N PRO A 117 -0.80 3.55 -7.42
CA PRO A 117 0.50 3.93 -6.82
C PRO A 117 1.50 4.56 -7.81
N ASP A 118 2.41 5.42 -7.35
CA ASP A 118 3.46 6.02 -8.19
C ASP A 118 4.78 6.19 -7.40
N PHE A 119 5.92 5.81 -8.00
CA PHE A 119 7.26 5.88 -7.42
C PHE A 119 7.75 7.30 -7.19
N TYR A 120 7.30 8.29 -7.95
CA TYR A 120 7.81 9.67 -7.89
C TYR A 120 7.13 10.54 -6.82
N TYR A 121 6.20 9.96 -6.07
CA TYR A 121 5.41 10.64 -5.06
C TYR A 121 5.43 9.89 -3.73
N GLU A 122 5.37 10.65 -2.66
CA GLU A 122 4.99 10.13 -1.36
C GLU A 122 3.48 10.23 -1.19
N TRP A 123 2.91 9.26 -0.50
CA TRP A 123 1.47 9.14 -0.29
C TRP A 123 1.22 9.22 1.22
N PRO A 124 0.92 10.41 1.76
CA PRO A 124 0.81 10.62 3.19
C PRO A 124 -0.43 9.91 3.75
N VAL A 125 -0.25 9.17 4.84
CA VAL A 125 -1.32 8.44 5.54
C VAL A 125 -1.21 8.77 7.02
N LYS A 126 -2.30 9.22 7.63
CA LYS A 126 -2.36 9.47 9.06
C LYS A 126 -2.82 8.22 9.79
N ILE A 127 -2.04 7.75 10.76
CA ILE A 127 -2.51 6.77 11.74
C ILE A 127 -3.60 7.45 12.58
N PRO A 128 -4.82 6.90 12.69
CA PRO A 128 -5.91 7.60 13.37
C PRO A 128 -5.54 7.95 14.81
N ASP A 129 -6.00 9.12 15.28
CA ASP A 129 -5.60 9.67 16.59
C ASP A 129 -6.07 8.80 17.77
N ASN A 130 -7.08 7.95 17.55
CA ASN A 130 -7.75 7.19 18.60
C ASN A 130 -7.50 5.67 18.53
N VAL A 131 -6.58 5.20 17.68
CA VAL A 131 -6.33 3.75 17.55
C VAL A 131 -5.85 3.15 18.88
N PRO A 132 -6.26 1.91 19.20
CA PRO A 132 -5.67 1.19 20.32
C PRO A 132 -4.21 0.85 20.03
N SER A 133 -3.43 0.62 21.08
CA SER A 133 -2.05 0.13 20.94
C SER A 133 -2.03 -1.28 20.38
N CYS A 134 -1.01 -1.60 19.60
CA CYS A 134 -0.77 -2.95 19.09
C CYS A 134 0.72 -3.21 19.02
N ASN A 135 1.18 -4.21 19.76
CA ASN A 135 2.56 -4.65 19.82
C ASN A 135 2.71 -6.17 19.62
N GLU A 136 1.62 -6.85 19.26
CA GLU A 136 1.65 -8.28 18.99
C GLU A 136 2.31 -8.56 17.63
N ARG A 137 3.55 -9.05 17.71
CA ARG A 137 4.38 -9.38 16.55
C ARG A 137 3.64 -10.32 15.59
N GLY A 138 3.62 -9.97 14.31
CA GLY A 138 2.97 -10.75 13.27
C GLY A 138 1.46 -10.54 13.13
N LYS A 139 0.81 -9.88 14.10
CA LYS A 139 -0.62 -9.55 14.04
C LYS A 139 -0.90 -8.08 13.74
N CYS A 140 -0.04 -7.18 14.18
CA CYS A 140 -0.17 -5.74 13.95
C CYS A 140 0.41 -5.38 12.57
N LEU A 141 -0.47 -5.05 11.62
CA LEU A 141 -0.12 -4.80 10.23
C LEU A 141 -0.57 -3.42 9.78
N PHE A 142 0.32 -2.72 9.09
CA PHE A 142 -0.04 -1.65 8.17
C PHE A 142 -0.15 -2.23 6.76
N VAL A 143 -1.30 -2.08 6.14
CA VAL A 143 -1.66 -2.77 4.90
C VAL A 143 -1.90 -1.76 3.81
N TRP A 144 -1.25 -1.93 2.67
CA TRP A 144 -1.57 -1.25 1.42
C TRP A 144 -2.21 -2.24 0.46
N SER A 145 -3.29 -1.84 -0.20
CA SER A 145 -3.88 -2.59 -1.31
C SER A 145 -4.14 -1.69 -2.51
N TRP A 146 -4.12 -2.25 -3.71
CA TRP A 146 -4.31 -1.52 -4.95
C TRP A 146 -5.14 -2.32 -5.95
N ILE A 147 -6.17 -1.67 -6.50
CA ILE A 147 -6.96 -2.15 -7.64
C ILE A 147 -6.45 -1.42 -8.89
N ALA A 148 -5.86 -2.16 -9.82
CA ALA A 148 -5.31 -1.63 -11.06
C ALA A 148 -6.40 -1.23 -12.07
N VAL A 149 -6.10 -0.25 -12.92
CA VAL A 149 -7.07 0.29 -13.90
C VAL A 149 -7.06 -0.49 -15.21
N ASN A 150 -5.87 -0.69 -15.77
CA ASN A 150 -5.74 -1.22 -17.14
C ASN A 150 -5.87 -2.75 -17.23
N VAL A 151 -5.84 -3.44 -16.10
CA VAL A 151 -5.96 -4.90 -16.01
C VAL A 151 -6.68 -5.26 -14.71
N PRO A 152 -7.51 -6.33 -14.70
CA PRO A 152 -8.19 -6.78 -13.50
C PRO A 152 -7.19 -7.51 -12.58
N GLN A 153 -6.46 -6.74 -11.78
CA GLN A 153 -5.44 -7.24 -10.86
C GLN A 153 -5.51 -6.50 -9.53
N PHE A 154 -5.45 -7.28 -8.46
CA PHE A 154 -5.42 -6.78 -7.09
C PHE A 154 -4.08 -7.05 -6.42
N TYR A 155 -3.54 -6.01 -5.81
CA TYR A 155 -2.27 -6.03 -5.11
C TYR A 155 -2.50 -5.79 -3.63
N ILE A 156 -1.69 -6.44 -2.79
CA ILE A 156 -1.70 -6.21 -1.35
C ILE A 156 -0.29 -6.41 -0.78
N SER A 157 0.13 -5.50 0.08
CA SER A 157 1.37 -5.62 0.86
C SER A 157 1.09 -5.33 2.32
N CYS A 158 1.73 -6.08 3.21
CA CYS A 158 1.61 -5.88 4.66
C CYS A 158 2.98 -5.57 5.26
N ALA A 159 3.08 -4.49 6.02
CA ALA A 159 4.22 -4.19 6.87
C ALA A 159 3.89 -4.53 8.32
N ASP A 160 4.80 -5.21 9.01
CA ASP A 160 4.68 -5.44 10.45
C ASP A 160 4.95 -4.11 11.17
N VAL A 161 4.07 -3.75 12.10
CA VAL A 161 4.16 -2.49 12.84
C VAL A 161 3.97 -2.70 14.33
N GLU A 162 4.55 -1.80 15.12
CA GLU A 162 4.18 -1.60 16.51
C GLU A 162 3.54 -0.22 16.59
N ILE A 163 2.29 -0.13 17.04
CA ILE A 163 1.56 1.12 17.18
C ILE A 163 1.42 1.46 18.65
N ASP A 164 2.06 2.55 19.06
CA ASP A 164 1.78 3.22 20.33
C ASP A 164 0.48 4.01 20.17
N GLY A 165 -0.62 3.41 20.61
CA GLY A 165 -1.96 3.97 20.53
C GLY A 165 -2.31 4.80 21.76
N VAL A 166 -3.61 5.04 21.94
CA VAL A 166 -4.11 5.75 23.14
C VAL A 166 -4.75 4.79 24.12
N ASN A 167 -4.70 5.12 25.41
CA ASN A 167 -5.41 4.38 26.45
C ASN A 167 -6.91 4.34 26.14
N ASN A 168 -7.51 3.15 26.20
CA ASN A 168 -8.90 2.90 25.81
C ASN A 168 -9.24 3.30 24.35
N GLY A 169 -8.24 3.24 23.45
CA GLY A 169 -8.40 3.50 22.03
C GLY A 169 -9.45 2.59 21.38
N LYS A 170 -10.11 3.11 20.35
CA LYS A 170 -11.20 2.43 19.63
C LYS A 170 -11.04 2.65 18.15
N TRP A 171 -11.42 1.64 17.36
CA TRP A 171 -11.58 1.83 15.93
C TRP A 171 -12.65 2.88 15.68
N SER A 172 -12.27 4.00 15.06
CA SER A 172 -13.21 5.03 14.64
C SER A 172 -14.19 4.50 13.60
N GLN A 173 -13.80 3.50 12.81
CA GLN A 173 -14.59 2.95 11.70
C GLN A 173 -14.44 1.43 11.57
N LYS A 174 -15.51 0.77 11.10
CA LYS A 174 -15.54 -0.68 10.79
C LYS A 174 -15.44 -0.98 9.29
N LYS A 175 -15.18 0.04 8.45
CA LYS A 175 -15.05 -0.15 7.00
C LYS A 175 -13.73 -0.87 6.68
N GLY A 176 -13.81 -1.93 5.88
CA GLY A 176 -12.67 -2.67 5.37
C GLY A 176 -12.19 -2.19 3.99
N ILE A 177 -11.20 -2.91 3.46
CA ILE A 177 -10.73 -2.74 2.08
C ILE A 177 -11.65 -3.47 1.09
N GLN A 178 -11.61 -3.07 -0.17
CA GLN A 178 -12.23 -3.77 -1.28
C GLN A 178 -11.25 -4.83 -1.78
N ILE A 179 -11.65 -6.11 -1.68
CA ILE A 179 -10.91 -7.22 -2.27
C ILE A 179 -11.67 -7.65 -3.52
N VAL A 180 -11.00 -7.55 -4.66
CA VAL A 180 -11.51 -7.83 -6.00
C VAL A 180 -10.41 -8.50 -6.80
N ASP A 181 -10.71 -9.04 -7.98
CA ASP A 181 -9.72 -9.55 -8.94
C ASP A 181 -8.68 -10.50 -8.32
N ALA A 182 -9.14 -11.26 -7.31
CA ALA A 182 -8.38 -12.23 -6.54
C ALA A 182 -9.20 -13.54 -6.45
N PRO A 183 -8.57 -14.72 -6.31
CA PRO A 183 -9.30 -15.99 -6.22
C PRO A 183 -10.37 -15.97 -5.12
N GLY A 184 -11.62 -16.25 -5.49
CA GLY A 184 -12.77 -16.25 -4.57
C GLY A 184 -13.47 -14.90 -4.37
N TYR A 185 -13.06 -13.85 -5.08
CA TYR A 185 -13.62 -12.49 -4.99
C TYR A 185 -14.23 -12.04 -6.33
N PRO A 186 -15.05 -10.97 -6.37
CA PRO A 186 -15.58 -10.41 -7.61
C PRO A 186 -14.46 -10.10 -8.61
N GLN A 187 -14.67 -10.43 -9.89
CA GLN A 187 -13.69 -10.29 -10.97
C GLN A 187 -14.09 -9.20 -11.96
N ASN A 188 -13.11 -8.71 -12.72
CA ASN A 188 -13.23 -7.69 -13.77
C ASN A 188 -13.70 -6.34 -13.22
N VAL A 189 -13.21 -5.94 -12.05
CA VAL A 189 -13.58 -4.65 -11.44
C VAL A 189 -12.78 -3.53 -12.11
N VAL A 190 -13.50 -2.53 -12.61
CA VAL A 190 -12.90 -1.35 -13.26
C VAL A 190 -12.90 -0.17 -12.29
N LYS A 191 -11.77 0.55 -12.24
CA LYS A 191 -11.61 1.82 -11.51
C LYS A 191 -11.11 2.92 -12.45
N PRO A 192 -11.38 4.20 -12.17
CA PRO A 192 -10.77 5.31 -12.90
C PRO A 192 -9.26 5.38 -12.68
N GLY A 193 -8.52 5.73 -13.73
CA GLY A 193 -7.07 6.00 -13.72
C GLY A 193 -6.74 7.44 -14.04
N ASP A 194 -5.45 7.74 -14.23
CA ASP A 194 -4.96 9.10 -14.50
C ASP A 194 -4.45 9.35 -15.93
N ASP A 195 -4.68 8.38 -16.82
CA ASP A 195 -4.25 8.36 -18.23
C ASP A 195 -2.71 8.42 -18.46
N ALA A 196 -1.90 8.35 -17.40
CA ALA A 196 -0.43 8.38 -17.51
C ALA A 196 0.17 7.02 -17.92
N GLY A 197 -0.65 5.97 -17.97
CA GLY A 197 -0.20 4.61 -18.27
C GLY A 197 0.86 4.15 -17.25
N ASN A 198 2.07 3.83 -17.71
CA ASN A 198 3.18 3.43 -16.81
C ASN A 198 4.15 4.57 -16.47
N LYS A 199 3.88 5.81 -16.92
CA LYS A 199 4.73 6.99 -16.68
C LYS A 199 4.38 7.64 -15.35
N MET A 200 5.14 8.67 -14.96
CA MET A 200 4.82 9.51 -13.80
C MET A 200 3.42 10.11 -13.93
N GLY A 201 2.57 9.86 -12.93
CA GLY A 201 1.22 10.39 -12.83
C GLY A 201 1.15 11.80 -12.24
N LYS A 202 -0.07 12.23 -11.93
CA LYS A 202 -0.34 13.52 -11.28
C LYS A 202 0.00 13.51 -9.78
N GLY A 203 0.17 12.32 -9.19
CA GLY A 203 0.41 12.13 -7.77
C GLY A 203 -0.88 12.18 -6.94
N PRO A 204 -0.77 12.19 -5.60
CA PRO A 204 -1.93 12.23 -4.72
C PRO A 204 -2.77 13.49 -4.94
N HIS A 205 -4.08 13.32 -5.17
CA HIS A 205 -5.00 14.45 -5.31
C HIS A 205 -5.03 15.26 -4.00
N PRO A 206 -4.99 16.61 -4.03
CA PRO A 206 -5.03 17.44 -2.82
C PRO A 206 -6.22 17.13 -1.91
N ASP A 207 -7.40 16.85 -2.48
CA ASP A 207 -8.59 16.48 -1.71
C ASP A 207 -8.48 15.11 -1.04
N ASP A 208 -7.78 14.16 -1.68
CA ASP A 208 -7.46 12.89 -1.05
C ASP A 208 -6.52 13.13 0.13
N ILE A 209 -5.42 13.88 -0.06
CA ILE A 209 -4.51 14.22 1.05
C ILE A 209 -5.28 14.87 2.21
N ALA A 210 -6.09 15.89 1.92
CA ALA A 210 -6.85 16.61 2.93
C ALA A 210 -7.83 15.70 3.69
N ARG A 211 -8.52 14.78 2.99
CA ARG A 211 -9.42 13.80 3.61
C ARG A 211 -8.65 12.82 4.49
N ASN A 212 -7.53 12.30 3.98
CA ASN A 212 -6.70 11.31 4.65
C ASN A 212 -6.10 11.86 5.95
N LEU A 213 -5.62 13.11 5.91
CA LEU A 213 -4.99 13.74 7.07
C LEU A 213 -5.99 14.26 8.12
N LYS A 214 -7.26 14.49 7.73
CA LYS A 214 -8.34 14.79 8.68
C LYS A 214 -8.84 13.55 9.43
N GLY A 215 -8.50 12.33 8.98
CA GLY A 215 -8.95 11.08 9.60
C GLY A 215 -10.46 10.84 9.50
N ARG A 216 -11.15 11.50 8.56
CA ARG A 216 -12.60 11.40 8.37
C ARG A 216 -12.92 10.48 7.21
N TRP A 217 -12.99 9.19 7.51
CA TRP A 217 -13.41 8.14 6.58
C TRP A 217 -14.85 7.76 6.88
N ASN A 218 -15.77 8.58 6.39
CA ASN A 218 -17.22 8.37 6.47
C ASN A 218 -17.72 7.79 5.15
#